data_AF-A0A397GLL0-F1
#
_entry.id   AF-A0A397GLL0-F1
#
_cell.length_a   1.000
_cell.length_b   1.000
_cell.length_c   1.000
_cell.angle_alpha   90.00
_cell.angle_beta   90.00
_cell.angle_gamma   90.00
#
_symmetry.space_group_name_H-M   'P 1'
#
loop_
_entity.id
_entity.type
_entity.pdbx_description
1 polymer ?
#
loop_
_entity_poly.entity_id
_entity_poly.type
_entity_poly.pdbx_seq_one_letter_code
_entity_poly.pdbx_strand_id
1 'polypeptide(L)'
;MKALIPDRRSMYNKIEAQKTIVTLCYIMVRLRNKFANNLKLEIGLFLLFSGATRTAIDTMNNIELSACYTTVNNFKRKLANEHPLKIKDFFKEQYNYLYIYNLDDYHDIHEKRKPDTVTLSIAKHMATCVCKKVKACAPIPIIFNNESVHNLANIDAMAFQ
;
A
#
# COMPACT_ATOMS: atom_id res chain seq x y z
N MET A 1 34.76 10.56 -28.64
CA MET A 1 34.18 11.88 -29.00
C MET A 1 34.21 12.16 -30.51
N LYS A 2 35.34 11.92 -31.21
CA LYS A 2 35.46 12.08 -32.68
C LYS A 2 34.42 11.29 -33.50
N ALA A 3 33.95 10.14 -33.01
CA ALA A 3 32.88 9.36 -33.64
C ALA A 3 31.49 10.04 -33.57
N LEU A 4 31.24 10.90 -32.58
CA LEU A 4 29.94 11.56 -32.36
C LEU A 4 29.91 13.01 -32.89
N ILE A 5 31.08 13.64 -33.05
CA ILE A 5 31.22 15.00 -33.55
C ILE A 5 32.13 14.98 -34.79
N PRO A 6 31.57 15.10 -36.00
CA PRO A 6 32.35 15.08 -37.23
C PRO A 6 33.32 16.26 -37.31
N ASP A 7 34.55 16.00 -37.78
CA ASP A 7 35.60 17.00 -37.88
C ASP A 7 35.30 18.12 -38.89
N ARG A 8 34.37 17.88 -39.83
CA ARG A 8 33.95 18.85 -40.87
C ARG A 8 33.00 19.96 -40.36
N ARG A 9 32.55 19.93 -39.10
CA ARG A 9 31.65 20.96 -38.54
C ARG A 9 32.41 22.23 -38.13
N SER A 10 31.72 23.37 -38.15
CA SER A 10 32.26 24.63 -37.63
C SER A 10 32.60 24.52 -36.13
N MET A 11 33.57 25.32 -35.66
CA MET A 11 34.01 25.30 -34.25
C MET A 11 32.85 25.56 -33.28
N TYR A 12 31.97 26.50 -33.61
CA TYR A 12 30.75 26.77 -32.84
C TYR A 12 29.84 25.54 -32.72
N ASN A 13 29.53 24.87 -33.83
CA ASN A 13 28.67 23.69 -33.84
C ASN A 13 29.32 22.48 -33.14
N LYS A 14 30.66 22.40 -33.14
CA LYS A 14 31.40 21.38 -32.37
C LYS A 14 31.22 21.59 -30.87
N ILE A 15 31.38 22.82 -30.38
CA ILE A 15 31.20 23.16 -28.96
C ILE A 15 29.76 22.89 -28.53
N GLU A 16 28.78 23.26 -29.33
CA GLU A 16 27.37 23.04 -29.00
C GLU A 16 27.04 21.54 -28.97
N ALA A 17 27.52 20.76 -29.94
CA ALA A 17 27.37 19.30 -29.93
C ALA A 17 28.04 18.64 -28.71
N GLN A 18 29.18 19.15 -28.25
CA GLN A 18 29.82 18.68 -27.01
C GLN A 18 28.93 18.91 -25.80
N LYS A 19 28.35 20.11 -25.65
CA LYS A 19 27.42 20.42 -24.55
C LYS A 19 26.19 19.51 -24.58
N THR A 20 25.60 19.28 -25.77
CA THR A 20 24.46 18.38 -25.92
C THR A 20 24.82 16.95 -25.51
N ILE A 21 25.96 16.42 -25.95
CA ILE A 21 26.41 15.07 -25.61
C ILE A 21 26.64 14.92 -24.10
N VAL A 22 27.32 15.88 -23.47
CA VAL A 22 27.53 15.88 -22.01
C VAL A 22 26.19 15.90 -21.27
N THR A 23 25.25 16.72 -21.74
CA THR A 23 23.90 16.81 -21.15
C THR A 23 23.14 15.50 -21.29
N LEU A 24 23.19 14.84 -22.46
CA LEU A 24 22.59 13.52 -22.68
C LEU A 24 23.22 12.44 -21.79
N CYS A 25 24.56 12.42 -21.68
CA CYS A 25 25.26 11.51 -20.77
C CYS A 25 24.82 11.72 -19.32
N TYR A 26 24.71 12.96 -18.87
CA TYR A 26 24.24 13.28 -17.53
C TYR A 26 22.80 12.79 -17.31
N ILE A 27 21.90 13.00 -18.28
CA ILE A 27 20.52 12.49 -18.22
C ILE A 27 20.51 10.96 -18.13
N MET A 28 21.29 10.27 -18.97
CA MET A 28 21.37 8.79 -18.96
C MET A 28 21.88 8.25 -17.63
N VAL A 29 22.94 8.84 -17.07
CA VAL A 29 23.48 8.45 -15.75
C VAL A 29 22.45 8.72 -14.65
N ARG A 30 21.79 9.88 -14.67
CA ARG A 30 20.75 10.23 -13.70
C ARG A 30 19.57 9.25 -13.75
N LEU A 31 19.11 8.88 -14.95
CA LEU A 31 18.04 7.89 -15.14
C LEU A 31 18.48 6.53 -14.61
N ARG A 32 19.68 6.06 -14.98
CA ARG A 32 20.22 4.78 -14.49
C ARG A 32 20.34 4.77 -12.96
N ASN A 33 20.85 5.84 -12.35
CA ASN A 33 20.97 5.95 -10.90
C ASN A 33 19.60 5.95 -10.23
N LYS A 34 18.59 6.61 -10.81
CA LYS A 34 17.22 6.56 -10.29
C LYS A 34 16.66 5.14 -10.31
N PHE A 35 16.79 4.42 -11.42
CA PHE A 35 16.29 3.04 -11.53
C PHE A 35 17.05 2.08 -10.60
N ALA A 36 18.37 2.15 -10.58
CA ALA A 36 19.21 1.31 -9.73
C ALA A 36 18.91 1.55 -8.23
N ASN A 37 18.75 2.82 -7.81
CA ASN A 37 18.44 3.14 -6.42
C ASN A 37 17.03 2.71 -6.03
N ASN A 38 16.04 2.86 -6.93
CA ASN A 38 14.69 2.37 -6.69
C ASN A 38 14.65 0.84 -6.54
N LEU A 39 15.33 0.12 -7.43
CA LEU A 39 15.40 -1.34 -7.39
C LEU A 39 16.07 -1.83 -6.08
N LYS A 40 17.19 -1.23 -5.69
CA LYS A 40 17.87 -1.54 -4.42
C LYS A 40 16.95 -1.36 -3.21
N LEU A 41 16.14 -0.29 -3.23
CA LEU A 41 15.16 -0.03 -2.18
C LEU A 41 14.04 -1.07 -2.16
N GLU A 42 13.50 -1.46 -3.32
CA GLU A 42 12.48 -2.50 -3.43
C GLU A 42 12.98 -3.86 -2.92
N ILE A 43 14.19 -4.25 -3.32
CA ILE A 43 14.85 -5.46 -2.81
C ILE A 43 15.00 -5.39 -1.29
N GLY A 44 15.44 -4.24 -0.76
CA GLY A 44 15.59 -4.05 0.68
C GLY A 44 14.26 -4.13 1.45
N LEU A 45 13.20 -3.54 0.90
CA LEU A 45 11.85 -3.66 1.45
C LEU A 45 11.37 -5.11 1.42
N PHE A 46 11.54 -5.81 0.31
CA PHE A 46 11.18 -7.22 0.18
C PHE A 46 11.90 -8.09 1.22
N LEU A 47 13.21 -7.90 1.41
CA LEU A 47 13.98 -8.61 2.43
C LEU A 47 13.45 -8.32 3.84
N LEU A 48 13.18 -7.05 4.16
CA LEU A 48 12.62 -6.67 5.46
C LEU A 48 11.26 -7.32 5.71
N PHE A 49 10.37 -7.36 4.72
CA PHE A 49 9.05 -7.99 4.82
C PHE A 49 9.12 -9.52 4.87
N SER A 50 10.17 -10.12 4.28
CA SER A 50 10.44 -11.56 4.36
C SER A 50 11.04 -11.98 5.71
N GLY A 51 11.20 -11.05 6.65
CA GLY A 51 11.77 -11.32 7.98
C GLY A 51 13.30 -11.36 8.01
N ALA A 52 13.99 -10.84 6.98
CA ALA A 52 15.45 -10.77 6.99
C ALA A 52 15.96 -9.89 8.15
N THR A 53 17.04 -10.32 8.78
CA THR A 53 17.67 -9.57 9.87
C THR A 53 18.33 -8.29 9.34
N ARG A 54 18.52 -7.31 10.23
CA ARG A 54 19.27 -6.09 9.91
C ARG A 54 20.64 -6.40 9.31
N THR A 55 21.36 -7.36 9.87
CA THR A 55 22.70 -7.78 9.40
C THR A 55 22.65 -8.38 8.00
N ALA A 56 21.63 -9.18 7.68
CA ALA A 56 21.43 -9.72 6.34
C ALA A 56 21.19 -8.59 5.30
N ILE A 57 20.34 -7.62 5.63
CA ILE A 57 20.06 -6.49 4.73
C ILE A 57 21.31 -5.62 4.52
N ASP A 58 22.05 -5.31 5.59
CA ASP A 58 23.27 -4.53 5.48
C ASP A 58 24.37 -5.30 4.71
N THR A 59 24.42 -6.63 4.82
CA THR A 59 25.30 -7.48 4.01
C THR A 59 24.94 -7.42 2.52
N MET A 60 23.64 -7.51 2.19
CA MET A 60 23.13 -7.36 0.82
C MET A 60 23.41 -5.96 0.24
N ASN A 61 23.42 -4.93 1.09
CA ASN A 61 23.84 -3.58 0.70
C ASN A 61 25.35 -3.49 0.45
N ASN A 62 26.18 -4.17 1.25
CA ASN A 62 27.64 -4.18 1.08
C ASN A 62 28.07 -4.83 -0.26
N ILE A 63 27.29 -5.78 -0.77
CA ILE A 63 27.47 -6.35 -2.13
C ILE A 63 26.68 -5.60 -3.21
N GLU A 64 26.20 -4.40 -2.88
CA GLU A 64 25.48 -3.47 -3.78
C GLU A 64 24.16 -3.97 -4.37
N LEU A 65 23.59 -5.07 -3.87
CA LEU A 65 22.32 -5.63 -4.36
C LEU A 65 21.08 -4.97 -3.74
N SER A 66 21.20 -4.45 -2.52
CA SER A 66 20.09 -3.86 -1.77
C SER A 66 20.44 -2.48 -1.22
N ALA A 67 19.45 -1.76 -0.69
CA ALA A 67 19.66 -0.58 0.12
C ALA A 67 19.97 -0.96 1.58
N CYS A 68 20.74 -0.13 2.28
CA CYS A 68 21.05 -0.38 3.69
C CYS A 68 19.78 -0.38 4.55
N TYR A 69 19.83 -1.12 5.66
CA TYR A 69 18.69 -1.30 6.56
C TYR A 69 18.11 0.05 7.01
N THR A 70 18.97 1.02 7.32
CA THR A 70 18.56 2.36 7.75
C THR A 70 17.68 3.06 6.69
N THR A 71 18.04 2.96 5.42
CA THR A 71 17.27 3.55 4.31
C THR A 71 15.90 2.87 4.18
N VAL A 72 15.88 1.53 4.21
CA VAL A 72 14.65 0.74 4.14
C VAL A 72 13.72 1.05 5.32
N ASN A 73 14.26 1.09 6.54
CA ASN A 73 13.49 1.36 7.75
C ASN A 73 12.94 2.79 7.78
N ASN A 74 13.71 3.77 7.30
CA ASN A 74 13.23 5.14 7.13
C ASN A 74 12.07 5.21 6.14
N PHE A 75 12.15 4.48 5.03
CA PHE A 75 11.06 4.41 4.06
C PHE A 75 9.81 3.73 4.64
N LYS A 76 9.97 2.61 5.35
CA LYS A 76 8.88 1.95 6.08
C LYS A 76 8.19 2.91 7.05
N ARG A 77 8.95 3.66 7.84
CA ARG A 77 8.42 4.67 8.77
C ARG A 77 7.68 5.79 8.04
N LYS A 78 8.22 6.29 6.93
CA LYS A 78 7.54 7.28 6.09
C LYS A 78 6.20 6.74 5.59
N LEU A 79 6.17 5.51 5.09
CA LEU A 79 4.95 4.86 4.61
C LEU A 79 3.92 4.70 5.74
N ALA A 80 4.35 4.27 6.93
CA ALA A 80 3.48 4.15 8.10
C ALA A 80 2.89 5.51 8.54
N ASN A 81 3.68 6.59 8.47
CA ASN A 81 3.21 7.93 8.82
C ASN A 81 2.25 8.51 7.78
N GLU A 82 2.47 8.24 6.50
CA GLU A 82 1.59 8.70 5.41
C GLU A 82 0.29 7.88 5.32
N HIS A 83 0.30 6.64 5.78
CA HIS A 83 -0.81 5.71 5.61
C HIS A 83 -2.15 6.21 6.22
N PRO A 84 -2.21 6.70 7.47
CA PRO A 84 -3.45 7.25 8.04
C PRO A 84 -3.99 8.45 7.25
N LEU A 85 -3.09 9.31 6.74
CA LEU A 85 -3.49 10.48 5.94
C LEU A 85 -4.10 10.03 4.62
N LYS A 86 -3.45 9.10 3.91
CA LYS A 86 -3.96 8.53 2.66
C LYS A 86 -5.30 7.82 2.85
N ILE A 87 -5.46 7.08 3.95
CA ILE A 87 -6.74 6.44 4.29
C ILE A 87 -7.82 7.49 4.55
N LYS A 88 -7.51 8.55 5.29
CA LYS A 88 -8.45 9.64 5.56
C LYS A 88 -8.89 10.33 4.28
N ASP A 89 -7.95 10.61 3.38
CA ASP A 89 -8.25 11.24 2.09
C ASP A 89 -9.07 10.32 1.19
N PHE A 90 -8.76 9.02 1.17
CA PHE A 90 -9.58 8.02 0.49
C PHE A 90 -11.02 8.00 1.00
N PHE A 91 -11.23 8.04 2.32
CA PHE A 91 -12.59 8.07 2.89
C PHE A 91 -13.35 9.35 2.53
N LYS A 92 -12.67 10.50 2.48
CA LYS A 92 -13.28 11.76 2.05
C LYS A 92 -13.69 11.73 0.58
N GLU A 93 -12.85 11.18 -0.29
CA GLU A 93 -13.14 11.12 -1.73
C GLU A 93 -14.23 10.09 -2.08
N GLN A 94 -14.34 9.02 -1.29
CA GLN A 94 -15.17 7.86 -1.61
C GLN A 94 -16.41 7.73 -0.72
N TYR A 95 -16.77 8.76 0.05
CA TYR A 95 -17.83 8.69 1.05
C TYR A 95 -19.18 8.16 0.51
N ASN A 96 -19.55 8.51 -0.72
CA ASN A 96 -20.79 8.04 -1.36
C ASN A 96 -20.76 6.56 -1.80
N TYR A 97 -19.59 5.94 -1.91
CA TYR A 97 -19.39 4.60 -2.46
C TYR A 97 -18.76 3.64 -1.44
N LEU A 98 -18.69 4.07 -0.18
CA LEU A 98 -18.01 3.36 0.89
C LEU A 98 -18.99 2.47 1.63
N TYR A 99 -18.73 1.16 1.59
CA TYR A 99 -19.45 0.20 2.42
C TYR A 99 -18.49 -0.36 3.47
N ILE A 100 -18.94 -0.34 4.73
CA ILE A 100 -18.25 -0.94 5.87
C ILE A 100 -19.09 -2.12 6.32
N TYR A 101 -18.54 -3.32 6.16
CA TYR A 101 -19.18 -4.56 6.58
C TYR A 101 -18.55 -5.01 7.89
N ASN A 102 -19.35 -5.18 8.93
CA ASN A 102 -18.94 -5.91 10.11
C ASN A 102 -19.17 -7.39 9.82
N LEU A 103 -18.10 -8.13 9.54
CA LEU A 103 -18.15 -9.58 9.42
C LEU A 103 -17.90 -10.15 10.81
N ASP A 104 -18.95 -10.69 11.42
CA ASP A 104 -18.87 -11.43 12.66
C ASP A 104 -19.08 -12.92 12.38
N ASP A 105 -18.40 -13.77 13.13
CA ASP A 105 -18.65 -15.21 13.10
C ASP A 105 -19.91 -15.50 13.92
N TYR A 106 -21.06 -15.28 13.26
CA TYR A 106 -22.40 -15.46 13.85
C TYR A 106 -22.59 -16.84 14.50
N HIS A 107 -21.90 -17.87 14.00
CA HIS A 107 -22.03 -19.23 14.53
C HIS A 107 -21.33 -19.42 15.87
N ASP A 108 -20.24 -18.69 16.15
CA ASP A 108 -19.46 -18.86 17.39
C ASP A 108 -20.17 -18.27 18.64
N ILE A 109 -21.10 -17.32 18.46
CA ILE A 109 -21.89 -16.68 19.54
C ILE A 109 -23.26 -17.34 19.80
N HIS A 110 -23.84 -18.02 18.81
CA HIS A 110 -25.22 -18.54 18.89
C HIS A 110 -25.32 -20.07 18.88
N GLU A 111 -24.21 -20.78 18.76
CA GLU A 111 -24.21 -22.23 18.92
C GLU A 111 -24.51 -22.60 20.38
N LYS A 112 -25.59 -23.34 20.61
CA LYS A 112 -25.93 -23.89 21.94
C LYS A 112 -24.88 -24.93 22.34
N ARG A 113 -23.85 -24.52 23.07
CA ARG A 113 -22.84 -25.44 23.62
C ARG A 113 -23.36 -26.09 24.90
N LYS A 114 -23.33 -27.43 24.93
CA LYS A 114 -23.52 -28.18 26.18
C LYS A 114 -22.32 -27.88 27.09
N PRO A 115 -22.51 -27.44 28.34
CA PRO A 115 -21.41 -27.21 29.27
C PRO A 115 -20.64 -28.53 29.48
N ASP A 116 -19.37 -28.51 29.14
CA ASP A 116 -18.37 -29.55 29.37
C ASP A 116 -17.46 -29.03 30.49
N THR A 117 -17.19 -29.86 31.51
CA THR A 117 -16.45 -29.50 32.73
C THR A 117 -14.94 -29.28 32.53
N VAL A 118 -14.43 -29.37 31.30
CA VAL A 118 -13.01 -29.39 30.95
C VAL A 118 -12.61 -28.24 30.01
N THR A 119 -13.54 -27.64 29.29
CA THR A 119 -13.24 -26.52 28.38
C THR A 119 -13.66 -25.16 28.94
N LEU A 120 -12.68 -24.33 29.28
CA LEU A 120 -12.89 -22.89 29.48
C LEU A 120 -13.24 -22.25 28.11
N SER A 121 -14.27 -21.40 28.06
CA SER A 121 -14.62 -20.65 26.86
C SER A 121 -13.46 -19.75 26.44
N ILE A 122 -12.80 -20.08 25.33
CA ILE A 122 -11.85 -19.19 24.68
C ILE A 122 -12.68 -18.17 23.90
N ALA A 123 -12.57 -16.87 24.23
CA ALA A 123 -13.19 -15.82 23.45
C ALA A 123 -12.61 -15.84 22.03
N LYS A 124 -13.37 -16.37 21.06
CA LYS A 124 -12.98 -16.47 19.64
C LYS A 124 -13.62 -15.39 18.75
N HIS A 125 -14.21 -14.36 19.35
CA HIS A 125 -14.94 -13.32 18.61
C HIS A 125 -13.98 -12.36 17.91
N MET A 126 -13.54 -12.70 16.70
CA MET A 126 -12.85 -11.78 15.81
C MET A 126 -13.87 -11.15 14.85
N ALA A 127 -14.45 -10.02 15.24
CA ALA A 127 -15.19 -9.18 14.31
C ALA A 127 -14.18 -8.51 13.35
N THR A 128 -14.32 -8.74 12.04
CA THR A 128 -13.47 -8.12 11.02
C THR A 128 -14.27 -7.07 10.24
N CYS A 129 -13.83 -5.81 10.30
CA CYS A 129 -14.41 -4.76 9.47
C CYS A 129 -13.80 -4.78 8.07
N VAL A 130 -14.61 -5.02 7.04
CA VAL A 130 -14.17 -4.96 5.64
C VAL A 130 -14.68 -3.68 5.00
N CYS A 131 -13.76 -2.90 4.44
CA CYS A 131 -14.07 -1.71 3.67
C CYS A 131 -13.97 -2.01 2.16
N LYS A 132 -15.04 -1.76 1.41
CA LYS A 132 -15.05 -1.95 -0.05
C LYS A 132 -15.70 -0.76 -0.75
N LYS A 133 -15.04 -0.28 -1.81
CA LYS A 133 -15.63 0.68 -2.74
C LYS A 133 -16.60 -0.06 -3.67
N VAL A 134 -17.85 0.35 -3.71
CA VAL A 134 -18.86 -0.21 -4.63
C VAL A 134 -19.39 0.92 -5.53
N LYS A 135 -19.03 0.86 -6.82
CA LYS A 135 -19.33 1.94 -7.79
C LYS A 135 -20.79 1.98 -8.25
N ALA A 136 -21.49 0.85 -8.17
CA ALA A 136 -22.90 0.72 -8.55
C ALA A 136 -23.53 -0.37 -7.69
N CYS A 137 -24.03 0.02 -6.53
CA CYS A 137 -24.95 -0.81 -5.75
C CYS A 137 -26.21 0.02 -5.54
N ALA A 138 -27.37 -0.54 -5.85
CA ALA A 138 -28.60 0.05 -5.33
C ALA A 138 -28.55 -0.10 -3.79
N PRO A 139 -28.92 0.94 -3.01
CA PRO A 139 -29.11 0.77 -1.59
C PRO A 139 -30.11 -0.38 -1.35
N ILE A 140 -29.86 -1.21 -0.34
CA ILE A 140 -30.83 -2.25 0.04
C ILE A 140 -32.11 -1.50 0.42
N PRO A 141 -33.24 -1.76 -0.26
CA PRO A 141 -34.47 -1.05 0.01
C PRO A 141 -34.96 -1.42 1.42
N ILE A 142 -35.42 -0.42 2.16
CA ILE A 142 -35.95 -0.64 3.52
C ILE A 142 -37.14 -1.60 3.50
N ILE A 143 -37.92 -1.52 2.42
CA ILE A 143 -39.11 -2.32 2.17
C ILE A 143 -38.89 -3.08 0.86
N PHE A 144 -38.97 -4.40 0.92
CA PHE A 144 -38.97 -5.27 -0.25
C PHE A 144 -40.22 -6.15 -0.18
N ASN A 145 -41.02 -6.17 -1.25
CA ASN A 145 -42.29 -6.92 -1.28
C ASN A 145 -43.22 -6.61 -0.09
N ASN A 146 -43.33 -5.34 0.31
CA ASN A 146 -44.10 -4.86 1.48
C ASN A 146 -43.62 -5.37 2.85
N GLU A 147 -42.47 -6.03 2.93
CA GLU A 147 -41.87 -6.46 4.20
C GLU A 147 -40.59 -5.66 4.50
N SER A 148 -40.37 -5.36 5.78
CA SER A 148 -39.14 -4.69 6.24
C SER A 148 -37.97 -5.66 6.15
N VAL A 149 -36.97 -5.33 5.34
CA VAL A 149 -35.76 -6.16 5.21
C VAL A 149 -34.79 -5.91 6.37
N HIS A 150 -34.85 -4.73 6.99
CA HIS A 150 -34.05 -4.41 8.16
C HIS A 150 -34.71 -4.93 9.43
N ASN A 151 -33.95 -5.68 10.23
CA ASN A 151 -34.35 -6.08 11.57
C ASN A 151 -34.02 -4.94 12.56
N LEU A 152 -34.98 -4.05 12.77
CA LEU A 152 -34.88 -2.93 13.72
C LEU A 152 -34.57 -3.37 15.16
N ALA A 153 -34.86 -4.62 15.52
CA ALA A 153 -34.69 -5.09 16.90
C ALA A 153 -33.24 -5.36 17.30
N ASN A 154 -32.30 -5.50 16.36
CA ASN A 154 -30.95 -5.99 16.67
C ASN A 154 -29.79 -5.04 16.34
N ILE A 155 -29.90 -4.04 15.46
CA ILE A 155 -28.69 -3.32 14.96
C ILE A 155 -28.79 -1.79 14.87
N ASP A 156 -29.98 -1.16 14.86
CA ASP A 156 -30.03 0.30 14.72
C ASP A 156 -30.22 0.97 16.09
N ALA A 157 -29.11 1.21 16.79
CA ALA A 157 -29.11 2.26 17.81
C ALA A 157 -29.57 3.56 17.13
N MET A 158 -30.58 4.23 17.71
CA MET A 158 -31.07 5.54 17.28
C MET A 158 -29.91 6.55 17.28
N ALA A 159 -29.17 6.61 16.18
CA ALA A 159 -28.23 7.68 15.92
C ALA A 159 -28.90 8.61 14.91
N PHE A 160 -29.09 9.86 15.36
CA PHE A 160 -29.63 11.02 14.64
C PHE A 160 -31.16 11.22 14.72
N GLN A 161 -31.58 11.82 15.84
CA GLN A 161 -32.54 12.94 15.83
C GLN A 161 -31.76 14.25 15.90
#